data_AF-A0A9J6FDM2-F1
#
_entry.id   AF-A0A9J6FDM2-F1
#
_cell.length_a   1.000
_cell.length_b   1.000
_cell.length_c   1.000
_cell.angle_alpha   90.00
_cell.angle_beta   90.00
_cell.angle_gamma   90.00
#
_symmetry.space_group_name_H-M   'P 1'
#
loop_
_entity.id
_entity.type
_entity.pdbx_description
1 polymer ?
#
loop_
_entity_poly.entity_id
_entity_poly.type
_entity_poly.pdbx_seq_one_letter_code
_entity_poly.pdbx_strand_id
1 'polypeptide(L)'
;MNDLDREWRLLRNTDLTGAPEDLRDFWLHVGNLKKGDETQMFPTLMTLIQKLLCLPHSSAAAERVFSHINNMKTKERSSLNTKSLVGLLHAKRQISRSACYKLPVKKSHMDLFTTSMYM
;
A
#
# COMPACT_ATOMS: atom_id res chain seq x y z
N MET A 1 -31.23 1.16 11.98
CA MET A 1 -30.31 0.00 11.96
C MET A 1 -29.16 0.35 11.03
N ASN A 2 -27.90 0.16 11.46
CA ASN A 2 -26.70 0.54 10.70
C ASN A 2 -26.69 -0.11 9.30
N ASP A 3 -26.52 0.68 8.24
CA ASP A 3 -26.38 0.16 6.85
C ASP A 3 -25.26 -0.87 6.73
N LEU A 4 -24.20 -0.74 7.53
CA LEU A 4 -23.13 -1.72 7.65
C LEU A 4 -23.62 -3.10 8.11
N ASP A 5 -24.51 -3.16 9.11
CA ASP A 5 -25.03 -4.43 9.63
C ASP A 5 -25.91 -5.12 8.57
N ARG A 6 -26.66 -4.33 7.79
CA ARG A 6 -27.45 -4.83 6.67
C ARG A 6 -26.55 -5.39 5.56
N GLU A 7 -25.53 -4.65 5.14
CA GLU A 7 -24.55 -5.10 4.14
C GLU A 7 -23.82 -6.38 4.60
N TRP A 8 -23.44 -6.45 5.88
CA TRP A 8 -22.78 -7.63 6.45
C TRP A 8 -23.66 -8.88 6.42
N ARG A 9 -24.94 -8.75 6.81
CA ARG A 9 -25.90 -9.86 6.75
C ARG A 9 -26.16 -10.30 5.31
N LEU A 10 -26.23 -9.37 4.37
CA LEU A 10 -26.39 -9.66 2.96
C LEU A 10 -25.19 -10.45 2.42
N LEU A 11 -23.96 -10.03 2.73
CA LEU A 11 -22.75 -10.73 2.33
C LEU A 11 -22.75 -12.19 2.81
N ARG A 12 -23.14 -12.43 4.07
CA ARG A 12 -23.21 -13.78 4.66
C ARG A 12 -24.21 -14.69 3.94
N ASN A 13 -25.27 -14.12 3.37
CA ASN A 13 -26.30 -14.85 2.64
C ASN A 13 -26.05 -14.87 1.12
N THR A 14 -24.95 -14.26 0.66
CA THR A 14 -24.55 -14.28 -0.75
C THR A 14 -23.76 -15.54 -0.99
N ASP A 15 -24.04 -16.23 -2.10
CA ASP A 15 -23.23 -17.37 -2.50
C ASP A 15 -21.87 -16.87 -3.03
N LEU A 16 -20.81 -17.23 -2.30
CA LEU A 16 -19.42 -16.85 -2.61
C LEU A 16 -18.61 -18.07 -3.09
N THR A 17 -19.29 -19.04 -3.72
CA THR A 17 -18.59 -20.23 -4.24
C THR A 17 -17.53 -19.82 -5.27
N GLY A 18 -16.29 -20.25 -5.04
CA GLY A 18 -15.14 -19.88 -5.88
C GLY A 18 -14.43 -18.58 -5.49
N ALA A 19 -14.75 -17.98 -4.33
CA ALA A 19 -14.00 -16.83 -3.84
C ALA A 19 -12.52 -17.21 -3.54
N PRO A 20 -11.57 -16.29 -3.77
CA PRO A 20 -10.15 -16.51 -3.45
C PRO A 20 -9.93 -16.78 -1.96
N GLU A 21 -8.94 -17.61 -1.63
CA GLU A 21 -8.53 -17.87 -0.24
C GLU A 21 -7.70 -16.72 0.35
N ASP A 22 -6.97 -15.98 -0.50
CA ASP A 22 -6.19 -14.83 -0.04
C ASP A 22 -7.11 -13.68 0.41
N LEU A 23 -6.82 -13.12 1.59
CA LEU A 23 -7.61 -12.07 2.21
C LEU A 23 -7.80 -10.86 1.30
N ARG A 24 -6.74 -10.42 0.61
CA ARG A 24 -6.82 -9.25 -0.28
C ARG A 24 -7.67 -9.58 -1.50
N ASP A 25 -7.41 -10.71 -2.14
CA ASP A 25 -8.12 -11.09 -3.36
C ASP A 25 -9.61 -11.38 -3.07
N PHE A 26 -9.93 -11.94 -1.90
CA PHE A 26 -11.29 -12.10 -1.42
C PHE A 26 -12.04 -10.77 -1.33
N TRP A 27 -11.47 -9.78 -0.63
CA TRP A 27 -12.13 -8.48 -0.47
C TRP A 27 -12.16 -7.67 -1.78
N LEU A 28 -11.19 -7.87 -2.68
CA LEU A 28 -11.26 -7.34 -4.05
C LEU A 28 -12.42 -7.97 -4.83
N HIS A 29 -12.61 -9.28 -4.72
CA HIS A 29 -13.74 -9.98 -5.34
C HIS A 29 -15.07 -9.45 -4.82
N VAL A 30 -15.25 -9.37 -3.49
CA VAL A 30 -16.46 -8.83 -2.85
C VAL A 30 -16.73 -7.38 -3.24
N GLY A 31 -15.69 -6.55 -3.35
CA GLY A 31 -15.83 -5.15 -3.76
C GLY A 31 -16.22 -4.97 -5.22
N ASN A 32 -15.91 -5.93 -6.08
CA ASN A 32 -16.27 -5.91 -7.49
C ASN A 32 -17.70 -6.44 -7.76
N LEU A 33 -18.37 -6.99 -6.75
CA LEU A 33 -19.75 -7.44 -6.88
C LEU A 33 -20.68 -6.24 -7.11
N LYS A 34 -21.40 -6.30 -8.23
CA LYS A 34 -22.39 -5.29 -8.64
C LYS A 34 -23.79 -5.85 -8.50
N LYS A 35 -24.72 -4.99 -8.08
CA LYS A 35 -26.15 -5.26 -8.15
C LYS A 35 -26.64 -5.16 -9.60
N GLY A 36 -27.85 -5.63 -9.88
CA GLY A 36 -28.48 -5.51 -11.21
C GLY A 36 -28.58 -4.06 -11.73
N ASP A 37 -28.50 -3.07 -10.83
CA ASP A 37 -28.48 -1.64 -11.14
C ASP A 37 -27.04 -1.09 -11.40
N GLU A 38 -26.05 -1.96 -11.63
CA GLU A 38 -24.61 -1.65 -11.79
C GLU A 38 -23.91 -0.97 -10.59
N THR A 39 -24.66 -0.65 -9.54
CA THR A 39 -24.14 -0.11 -8.28
C THR A 39 -23.39 -1.17 -7.47
N GLN A 40 -22.36 -0.74 -6.75
CA GLN A 40 -21.59 -1.62 -5.87
C GLN A 40 -22.49 -2.22 -4.79
N MET A 41 -22.40 -3.53 -4.57
CA MET A 41 -23.31 -4.27 -3.68
C MET A 41 -23.05 -3.96 -2.19
N PHE A 42 -21.81 -3.64 -1.83
CA PHE A 42 -21.37 -3.41 -0.44
C PHE A 42 -20.50 -2.15 -0.28
N PRO A 43 -21.03 -0.93 -0.49
CA PRO A 43 -20.22 0.29 -0.47
C PRO A 43 -19.68 0.65 0.92
N THR A 44 -20.51 0.51 1.96
CA THR A 44 -20.15 0.92 3.33
C THR A 44 -19.17 -0.07 3.95
N LEU A 45 -19.41 -1.36 3.75
CA LEU A 45 -18.58 -2.45 4.22
C LEU A 45 -17.21 -2.42 3.56
N MET A 46 -17.14 -2.22 2.23
CA MET A 46 -15.85 -2.13 1.54
C MET A 46 -15.03 -0.93 2.00
N THR A 47 -15.68 0.21 2.28
CA THR A 47 -14.98 1.38 2.84
C THR A 47 -14.36 1.06 4.20
N LEU A 48 -15.08 0.34 5.07
CA LEU A 48 -14.57 -0.09 6.36
C LEU A 48 -13.39 -1.06 6.22
N ILE A 49 -13.55 -2.09 5.39
CA ILE A 49 -12.53 -3.12 5.19
C ILE A 49 -11.27 -2.53 4.56
N GLN A 50 -11.38 -1.63 3.60
CA GLN A 50 -10.21 -0.95 3.02
C GLN A 50 -9.41 -0.20 4.09
N LYS A 51 -10.10 0.53 4.99
CA LYS A 51 -9.45 1.21 6.12
C LYS A 51 -8.81 0.23 7.09
N LEU A 52 -9.48 -0.89 7.38
CA LEU A 52 -8.97 -1.93 8.27
C LEU A 52 -7.71 -2.59 7.70
N LEU A 53 -7.70 -2.92 6.40
CA LEU A 53 -6.56 -3.54 5.72
C LEU A 53 -5.36 -2.59 5.53
N CYS A 54 -5.57 -1.28 5.66
CA CYS A 54 -4.47 -0.31 5.70
C CYS A 54 -3.78 -0.24 7.06
N LEU A 55 -4.36 -0.81 8.12
CA LEU A 55 -3.73 -0.83 9.43
C LEU A 55 -2.54 -1.80 9.44
N PRO A 56 -1.40 -1.39 10.02
CA PRO A 56 -0.28 -2.30 10.19
C PRO A 56 -0.69 -3.44 11.12
N HIS A 57 -0.45 -4.68 10.68
CA HIS A 57 -0.77 -5.90 11.43
C HIS A 57 -0.12 -5.94 12.84
N SER A 58 0.96 -5.18 13.07
CA SER A 58 1.65 -5.10 14.36
C SER A 58 2.61 -3.90 14.42
N SER A 59 2.97 -3.48 15.62
CA SER A 59 4.08 -2.55 15.89
C SER A 59 5.41 -3.03 15.28
N ALA A 60 5.63 -4.34 15.16
CA ALA A 60 6.82 -4.92 14.55
C ALA A 60 7.03 -4.47 13.09
N ALA A 61 5.95 -4.14 12.36
CA ALA A 61 6.05 -3.60 11.01
C ALA A 61 6.67 -2.18 11.01
N ALA A 62 6.32 -1.35 12.00
CA ALA A 62 6.92 -0.03 12.18
C ALA A 62 8.38 -0.15 12.65
N GLU A 63 8.67 -1.07 13.57
CA GLU A 63 10.05 -1.36 14.03
C GLU A 63 10.96 -1.83 12.90
N ARG A 64 10.45 -2.61 11.95
CA ARG A 64 11.21 -2.97 10.75
C ARG A 64 11.60 -1.74 9.95
N VAL A 65 10.72 -0.75 9.79
CA VAL A 65 11.02 0.52 9.12
C VAL A 65 12.06 1.31 9.92
N PHE A 66 11.95 1.37 11.25
CA PHE A 66 12.93 2.04 12.10
C PHE A 66 14.31 1.37 12.05
N SER A 67 14.40 0.05 11.99
CA SER A 67 15.64 -0.67 11.78
C SER A 67 16.29 -0.29 10.43
N HIS A 68 15.50 -0.17 9.36
CA HIS A 68 16.00 0.31 8.07
C HIS A 68 16.54 1.74 8.15
N ILE A 69 15.84 2.62 8.87
CA ILE A 69 16.27 4.00 9.12
C ILE A 69 17.59 4.02 9.91
N ASN A 70 17.70 3.20 10.95
CA ASN A 70 18.91 3.08 11.76
C ASN A 70 20.10 2.59 10.91
N ASN A 71 19.88 1.63 10.01
CA ASN A 71 20.91 1.18 9.07
C ASN A 71 21.29 2.23 8.02
N MET A 72 20.39 3.13 7.63
CA MET A 72 20.72 4.26 6.75
C MET A 72 21.52 5.34 7.48
N LYS A 73 21.25 5.51 8.77
CA LYS A 73 21.97 6.38 9.68
C LYS A 73 23.15 5.62 10.30
N THR A 74 24.06 5.09 9.48
CA THR A 74 25.31 4.52 10.00
C THR A 74 26.13 5.58 10.73
N LYS A 75 26.97 5.15 11.69
CA LYS A 75 27.82 6.04 12.51
C LYS A 75 28.68 7.00 11.68
N GLU A 76 29.07 6.62 10.46
CA GLU A 76 29.85 7.41 9.50
C GLU A 76 29.02 8.40 8.65
N ARG A 77 27.68 8.27 8.60
CA ARG A 77 26.73 9.07 7.78
C ARG A 77 25.73 9.81 8.67
N SER A 78 26.19 10.38 9.79
CA SER A 78 25.34 10.90 10.86
C SER A 78 24.55 12.18 10.53
N SER A 79 24.85 12.88 9.42
CA SER A 79 24.25 14.17 9.04
C SER A 79 23.34 14.12 7.80
N LEU A 80 22.60 13.02 7.59
CA LEU A 80 21.55 13.02 6.57
C LEU A 80 20.37 13.90 7.02
N ASN A 81 20.08 14.95 6.26
CA ASN A 81 18.86 15.75 6.45
C ASN A 81 17.64 14.84 6.35
N THR A 82 16.62 15.08 7.19
CA THR A 82 15.38 14.29 7.23
C THR A 82 14.72 14.19 5.85
N LYS A 83 14.77 15.25 5.03
CA LYS A 83 14.27 15.22 3.65
C LYS A 83 14.98 14.18 2.79
N SER A 84 16.30 14.10 2.90
CA SER A 84 17.12 13.12 2.17
C SER A 84 16.90 11.70 2.68
N LEU A 85 16.71 11.53 3.99
CA LEU A 85 16.38 10.24 4.59
C LEU A 85 15.03 9.70 4.11
N VAL A 86 14.00 10.56 4.06
CA VAL A 86 12.69 10.23 3.52
C VAL A 86 12.79 9.86 2.04
N GLY A 87 13.52 10.67 1.24
CA GLY A 87 13.78 10.36 -0.17
C GLY A 87 14.45 8.99 -0.36
N LEU A 88 15.46 8.68 0.45
CA LEU A 88 16.18 7.40 0.39
C LEU A 88 15.29 6.22 0.80
N LEU A 89 14.44 6.40 1.82
CA LEU A 89 13.47 5.39 2.24
C LEU A 89 12.46 5.07 1.12
N HIS A 90 11.93 6.11 0.46
CA HIS A 90 11.02 5.95 -0.67
C HIS A 90 11.71 5.29 -1.87
N ALA A 91 12.93 5.72 -2.21
CA ALA A 91 13.72 5.12 -3.29
C ALA A 91 13.99 3.63 -3.02
N LYS A 92 14.44 3.29 -1.80
CA LYS A 92 14.68 1.89 -1.41
C LYS A 92 13.41 1.04 -1.49
N ARG A 93 12.27 1.57 -1.03
CA ARG A 93 10.97 0.89 -1.11
C ARG A 93 10.52 0.70 -2.56
N GLN A 94 10.74 1.70 -3.41
CA GLN A 94 10.39 1.60 -4.82
C GLN A 94 11.26 0.59 -5.56
N ILE A 95 12.57 0.60 -5.31
CA ILE A 95 13.51 -0.37 -5.88
C ILE A 95 13.19 -1.78 -5.36
N SER A 96 12.87 -1.97 -4.08
CA SER A 96 12.56 -3.30 -3.54
C SER A 96 11.34 -4.00 -4.19
N ARG A 97 10.47 -3.26 -4.89
CA ARG A 97 9.31 -3.80 -5.61
C ARG A 97 9.65 -4.36 -6.98
N SER A 98 10.84 -4.10 -7.50
CA SER A 98 11.29 -4.51 -8.84
C SER A 98 12.72 -5.04 -8.80
N ALA A 99 13.09 -5.94 -9.71
CA ALA A 99 14.51 -6.28 -9.85
C ALA A 99 15.31 -5.02 -10.24
N CYS A 100 16.52 -4.86 -9.69
CA CYS A 100 17.36 -3.67 -9.89
C CYS A 100 17.62 -3.33 -11.37
N TYR A 101 17.60 -4.33 -12.24
CA TYR A 101 17.79 -4.21 -13.68
C TYR A 101 16.50 -3.96 -14.48
N LYS A 102 15.31 -4.03 -13.85
CA LYS A 102 14.00 -3.81 -14.48
C LYS A 102 13.40 -2.45 -14.15
N LEU A 103 14.14 -1.55 -13.50
CA LEU A 103 13.63 -0.22 -13.16
C LEU A 103 13.52 0.61 -14.45
N PRO A 104 12.32 1.00 -14.91
CA PRO A 104 12.18 1.84 -16.09
C PRO A 104 12.60 3.27 -15.73
N VAL A 105 13.83 3.64 -16.10
CA VAL A 105 14.32 5.01 -15.91
C VAL A 105 13.65 5.91 -16.94
N LYS A 106 12.70 6.73 -16.50
CA LYS A 106 12.09 7.77 -17.34
C LYS A 106 13.08 8.91 -17.56
N LYS A 107 12.99 9.58 -18.72
CA LYS A 107 13.82 10.75 -19.06
C LYS A 107 13.78 11.83 -17.96
N SER A 108 12.61 12.04 -17.36
CA SER A 108 12.41 12.94 -16.22
C SER A 108 13.29 12.64 -14.99
N HIS A 109 13.68 11.38 -14.77
CA HIS A 109 14.61 11.04 -13.68
C HIS A 109 16.04 11.53 -14.00
N MET A 110 16.45 11.44 -15.27
CA MET A 110 17.78 11.87 -15.72
C MET A 110 17.93 13.39 -15.69
N ASP A 111 16.86 14.12 -15.99
CA ASP A 111 16.83 15.58 -15.96
C ASP A 111 17.00 16.13 -14.52
N LEU A 112 16.47 15.41 -13.52
CA LEU A 112 16.63 15.77 -12.10
C LEU A 112 18.06 15.55 -11.58
N PHE A 113 18.79 14.56 -12.13
CA PHE A 113 20.19 14.33 -11.77
C PHE A 113 21.12 15.43 -12.30
N THR A 114 20.80 16.02 -13.44
CA THR A 114 21.65 17.03 -14.10
C THR A 114 21.36 18.46 -13.63
N THR A 115 20.13 18.75 -13.20
CA THR A 115 19.73 20.12 -12.84
C THR A 115 20.21 20.57 -11.46
N SER A 116 20.32 19.68 -10.46
CA SER A 116 20.68 20.07 -9.07
C SER A 116 22.14 19.83 -8.67
N MET A 117 22.94 19.18 -9.53
CA MET A 117 24.34 18.86 -9.20
C MET A 117 25.34 19.92 -9.70
N TYR A 118 24.91 20.83 -10.59
CA TYR A 118 25.76 21.83 -11.25
C TYR A 118 25.24 23.28 -11.14
N MET A 119 24.29 23.55 -10.23
CA MET A 119 23.90 24.92 -9.86
C MET A 119 24.33 25.23 -8.44
#